data_AF-A0AAC9PX63-F1
#
_entry.id   AF-A0AAC9PX63-F1
#
_cell.length_a   1.000
_cell.length_b   1.000
_cell.length_c   1.000
_cell.angle_alpha   90.00
_cell.angle_beta   90.00
_cell.angle_gamma   90.00
#
_symmetry.space_group_name_H-M   'P 1'
#
loop_
_entity.id
_entity.type
_entity.pdbx_description
1 polymer ?
#
loop_
_entity_poly.entity_id
_entity_poly.type
_entity_poly.pdbx_seq_one_letter_code
_entity_poly.pdbx_strand_id
1 'polypeptide(L)' 'MDIEKLSIKKRILTGVFSGLIYSLVMAGFDYYTNEPFSLLKFIFHFVFFGLFMGIALRYTNKKK' A
#
# COMPACT_ATOMS: atom_id res chain seq x y z
N MET A 1 -20.48 -21.03 -4.40
CA MET A 1 -19.34 -20.12 -4.58
C MET A 1 -19.04 -19.58 -3.20
N ASP A 2 -18.22 -20.30 -2.44
CA ASP A 2 -17.78 -19.86 -1.13
C ASP A 2 -17.10 -18.52 -1.32
N ILE A 3 -17.80 -17.46 -0.93
CA ILE A 3 -17.21 -16.15 -0.74
C ILE A 3 -16.27 -16.36 0.44
N GLU A 4 -15.07 -16.88 0.16
CA GLU A 4 -13.92 -16.83 1.06
C GLU A 4 -13.89 -15.38 1.51
N LYS A 5 -14.36 -15.12 2.74
CA LYS A 5 -14.18 -13.84 3.41
C LYS A 5 -12.68 -13.64 3.37
N LEU A 6 -12.20 -12.89 2.39
CA LEU A 6 -10.80 -12.50 2.26
C LEU A 6 -10.46 -11.90 3.61
N SER A 7 -9.78 -12.71 4.42
CA SER A 7 -9.64 -12.45 5.85
C SER A 7 -9.12 -11.03 5.98
N ILE A 8 -9.70 -10.22 6.88
CA ILE A 8 -9.25 -8.84 7.09
C ILE A 8 -7.71 -8.79 7.21
N LYS A 9 -7.11 -9.87 7.76
CA LYS A 9 -5.67 -10.11 7.77
C LYS A 9 -5.01 -10.08 6.38
N LYS A 10 -5.51 -10.84 5.39
CA LYS A 10 -4.96 -10.82 4.01
C LYS A 10 -5.08 -9.44 3.38
N ARG A 11 -6.18 -8.73 3.63
CA ARG A 11 -6.43 -7.40 3.07
C ARG A 11 -5.52 -6.33 3.66
N ILE A 12 -5.31 -6.38 4.98
CA ILE A 12 -4.31 -5.54 5.66
C ILE A 12 -2.91 -5.93 5.18
N LEU A 13 -2.62 -7.23 5.05
CA LEU A 13 -1.32 -7.70 4.56
C LEU A 13 -1.03 -7.19 3.15
N THR A 14 -1.98 -7.25 2.22
CA THR A 14 -1.81 -6.72 0.87
C THR A 14 -1.64 -5.20 0.87
N GLY A 15 -2.40 -4.45 1.69
CA GLY A 15 -2.24 -3.00 1.83
C GLY A 15 -0.90 -2.60 2.42
N VAL A 16 -0.45 -3.31 3.46
CA VAL A 16 0.85 -3.09 4.10
C VAL A 16 1.99 -3.45 3.15
N PHE A 17 1.91 -4.58 2.47
CA PHE A 17 2.96 -5.05 1.54
C PHE A 17 3.10 -4.13 0.32
N SER A 18 1.98 -3.70 -0.25
CA SER A 18 1.97 -2.73 -1.36
C SER A 18 2.49 -1.36 -0.94
N GLY A 19 2.07 -0.86 0.23
CA GLY A 19 2.62 0.36 0.82
C GLY A 19 4.13 0.25 1.01
N LEU A 20 4.62 -0.87 1.56
CA LEU A 20 6.04 -1.11 1.87
C LEU A 20 6.89 -1.11 0.61
N ILE A 21 6.45 -1.82 -0.43
CA ILE A 21 7.14 -1.85 -1.73
C ILE A 21 7.18 -0.45 -2.32
N TYR A 22 6.03 0.25 -2.36
CA TYR A 22 5.95 1.58 -2.94
C TYR A 22 6.86 2.58 -2.23
N SER A 23 6.84 2.58 -0.90
CA SER A 23 7.67 3.46 -0.10
C SER A 23 9.16 3.13 -0.27
N LEU A 24 9.55 1.84 -0.30
CA LEU A 24 10.93 1.41 -0.58
C LEU A 24 11.43 1.89 -1.94
N VAL A 25 10.60 1.74 -2.98
CA VAL A 25 10.92 2.25 -4.33
C VAL A 25 11.10 3.76 -4.28
N MET A 26 10.23 4.48 -3.57
CA MET A 26 10.32 5.94 -3.43
C MET A 26 11.59 6.36 -2.68
N ALA A 27 11.97 5.66 -1.61
CA ALA A 27 13.22 5.92 -0.89
C ALA A 27 14.46 5.65 -1.75
N GLY A 28 14.44 4.59 -2.57
CA GLY A 28 15.49 4.32 -3.55
C GLY A 28 15.55 5.38 -4.66
N PHE A 29 14.40 5.93 -5.05
CA PHE A 29 14.31 7.00 -6.05
C PHE A 29 14.82 8.33 -5.50
N ASP A 30 14.51 8.68 -4.26
CA ASP A 30 15.05 9.86 -3.57
C ASP A 30 16.59 9.78 -3.48
N TYR A 31 17.14 8.59 -3.21
CA TYR A 31 18.59 8.34 -3.23
C TYR A 31 19.20 8.57 -4.61
N TYR A 32 18.51 8.21 -5.70
CA TYR A 32 18.99 8.41 -7.07
C TYR A 32 18.88 9.87 -7.54
N THR A 33 17.87 10.60 -7.07
CA THR A 33 17.57 11.97 -7.53
C THR A 33 18.28 13.07 -6.73
N ASN A 34 19.08 12.73 -5.72
CA ASN A 34 19.69 13.66 -4.76
C ASN A 34 18.67 14.57 -4.05
N GLU A 35 17.40 14.16 -4.00
CA GLU A 35 16.40 14.82 -3.16
C GLU A 35 16.70 14.52 -1.68
N PRO A 36 16.49 15.48 -0.77
CA PRO A 36 16.62 15.21 0.66
C PRO A 36 15.56 14.19 1.07
N PHE A 37 16.02 13.00 1.47
CA PHE A 37 15.15 11.93 1.95
C PHE A 37 14.24 12.46 3.05
N SER A 38 12.94 12.50 2.76
CA SER A 38 11.93 12.98 3.70
C SER A 38 11.14 11.78 4.22
N LEU A 39 11.44 11.37 5.46
CA LEU A 39 10.67 10.36 6.19
C LEU A 39 9.17 10.66 6.20
N LEU A 40 8.82 11.95 6.26
CA LEU A 40 7.44 12.40 6.26
C LEU A 40 6.76 12.15 4.91
N LYS A 41 7.44 12.44 3.79
CA LYS A 41 6.95 12.05 2.45
C LYS A 41 6.81 10.53 2.36
N PHE A 42 7.81 9.76 2.81
CA PHE A 42 7.78 8.30 2.77
C PHE A 42 6.58 7.71 3.54
N ILE A 43 6.36 8.15 4.79
CA ILE A 43 5.23 7.73 5.62
C ILE A 43 3.91 8.14 4.97
N PHE A 44 3.84 9.35 4.41
CA PHE A 44 2.64 9.82 3.73
C PHE A 44 2.30 8.91 2.55
N HIS A 45 3.27 8.61 1.68
CA HIS A 45 3.06 7.72 0.54
C HIS A 45 2.71 6.30 1.00
N PHE A 46 3.42 5.74 1.99
CA PHE A 46 3.12 4.41 2.55
C PHE A 46 1.68 4.31 3.08
N VAL A 47 1.26 5.27 3.91
CA VAL A 47 -0.07 5.29 4.53
C VAL A 47 -1.14 5.55 3.49
N PHE A 48 -0.91 6.51 2.57
CA PHE A 48 -1.88 6.87 1.54
C PHE A 48 -2.10 5.70 0.57
N PHE A 49 -1.03 5.09 0.05
CA PHE A 49 -1.15 3.92 -0.82
C PHE A 49 -1.71 2.71 -0.08
N GLY A 50 -1.25 2.42 1.13
CA GLY A 50 -1.73 1.28 1.93
C GLY A 50 -3.21 1.37 2.28
N LEU A 51 -3.71 2.55 2.64
CA LEU A 51 -5.14 2.81 2.84
C LEU A 51 -5.91 2.69 1.53
N PHE A 52 -5.40 3.27 0.44
CA PHE A 52 -6.09 3.23 -0.86
C PHE A 52 -6.21 1.79 -1.37
N MET A 53 -5.14 0.99 -1.33
CA MET A 53 -5.17 -0.44 -1.68
C MET A 53 -6.10 -1.21 -0.74
N GLY A 54 -6.03 -0.94 0.57
CA GLY A 54 -6.88 -1.55 1.58
C GLY A 54 -8.36 -1.28 1.32
N ILE A 55 -8.73 -0.06 0.94
CA ILE A 55 -10.11 0.32 0.58
C ILE A 55 -10.50 -0.25 -0.78
N ALA A 56 -9.65 -0.15 -1.80
CA ALA A 56 -9.89 -0.65 -3.15
C ALA A 56 -10.18 -2.16 -3.17
N LEU A 57 -9.47 -2.95 -2.35
CA LEU A 57 -9.76 -4.38 -2.16
C LEU A 57 -11.19 -4.66 -1.63
N ARG A 58 -11.81 -3.71 -0.92
CA ARG A 58 -13.22 -3.83 -0.49
C ARG A 58 -14.17 -3.75 -1.67
N TYR A 59 -13.89 -2.83 -2.58
CA TYR A 59 -14.75 -2.51 -3.70
C TYR A 59 -14.61 -3.56 -4.81
N THR A 60 -13.42 -4.12 -5.01
CA THR A 60 -13.20 -5.16 -6.03
C THR A 60 -13.95 -6.47 -5.71
N ASN A 61 -14.09 -6.82 -4.43
CA ASN A 61 -14.85 -8.01 -4.01
C ASN A 61 -16.38 -7.81 -4.06
N LYS A 62 -16.86 -6.60 -4.34
CA LYS A 62 -18.30 -6.35 -4.53
C LYS A 62 -18.76 -6.47 -5.99
N LYS A 63 -17.83 -6.68 -6.93
CA LYS A 63 -18.10 -6.74 -8.38
C LYS A 63 -18.04 -8.15 -8.99
N LYS A 64 -17.99 -9.20 -8.16
CA LYS A 64 -18.09 -10.59 -8.64
C LYS A 64 -19.24 -11.30 -7.94
#